data_AF-A0ABD0JBI6-F1
#
_entry.id   AF-A0ABD0JBI6-F1
#
_cell.length_a   1.000
_cell.length_b   1.000
_cell.length_c   1.000
_cell.angle_alpha   90.00
_cell.angle_beta   90.00
_cell.angle_gamma   90.00
#
_symmetry.space_group_name_H-M   'P 1'
#
loop_
_entity.id
_entity.type
_entity.pdbx_description
1 polymer ?
#
loop_
_entity_poly.entity_id
_entity_poly.type
_entity_poly.pdbx_seq_one_letter_code
_entity_poly.pdbx_strand_id
1 'polypeptide(L)'
;MAQAAVVNNGPAAKRSKPLPPENSTDGCHPADSLGDLHPGEKLLALASRLGVEVEDLKFAQYMDQQDPIRHLRDEFFYPKMKDLVTTDLSIVDGEEDCVYFCGNSLGLCPRGTKKIMDGQIDKWAKLGAQGHLNGELPWAHCDECVDGDMAKLVGAREGELAVMNGLTVNLHLQLVCVRSFFSSGIAVGDKIAPYSTYVHTEMYAHTHSQHFRSEVRE
;
A
#
# COMPACT_ATOMS: atom_id res chain seq x y z
N MET A 1 -6.61 13.44 10.12
CA MET A 1 -7.90 13.00 9.56
C MET A 1 -7.75 12.95 8.05
N ALA A 2 -7.66 11.76 7.46
CA ALA A 2 -7.67 11.61 6.00
C ALA A 2 -9.13 11.64 5.53
N GLN A 3 -9.53 12.69 4.82
CA GLN A 3 -10.82 12.75 4.16
C GLN A 3 -10.70 12.02 2.83
N ALA A 4 -11.59 11.06 2.57
CA ALA A 4 -11.80 10.53 1.24
C ALA A 4 -12.27 11.69 0.36
N ALA A 5 -11.49 12.06 -0.66
CA ALA A 5 -11.89 13.08 -1.61
C ALA A 5 -12.94 12.48 -2.55
N VAL A 6 -14.17 12.99 -2.45
CA VAL A 6 -15.25 12.66 -3.40
C VAL A 6 -15.02 13.49 -4.66
N VAL A 7 -14.57 12.84 -5.74
CA VAL A 7 -14.50 13.47 -7.06
C VAL A 7 -15.81 13.20 -7.78
N ASN A 8 -16.48 14.27 -8.20
CA ASN A 8 -17.79 14.24 -8.86
C ASN A 8 -17.62 13.83 -10.33
N ASN A 9 -17.98 12.60 -10.68
CA ASN A 9 -18.09 12.21 -12.09
C ASN A 9 -19.49 12.60 -12.58
N GLY A 10 -19.53 13.46 -13.59
CA GLY A 10 -20.76 13.90 -14.25
C GLY A 10 -21.61 12.73 -14.79
N PRO A 11 -22.85 13.02 -15.25
CA PRO A 11 -23.86 12.00 -15.49
C PRO A 11 -23.40 10.96 -16.52
N ALA A 12 -23.68 9.69 -16.23
CA ALA A 12 -23.37 8.54 -17.07
C ALA A 12 -23.72 8.79 -18.54
N ALA A 13 -22.71 9.08 -19.36
CA ALA A 13 -22.87 9.29 -20.79
C ALA A 13 -23.18 7.95 -21.48
N LYS A 14 -24.20 7.98 -22.35
CA LYS A 14 -24.68 6.84 -23.14
C LYS A 14 -23.51 6.08 -23.78
N ARG A 15 -23.45 4.76 -23.55
CA ARG A 15 -22.47 3.82 -24.13
C ARG A 15 -22.33 4.02 -25.65
N SER A 16 -21.30 4.74 -26.08
CA SER A 16 -20.87 4.77 -27.48
C SER A 16 -20.05 3.53 -27.80
N LYS A 17 -19.97 3.16 -29.08
CA LYS A 17 -19.25 1.95 -29.55
C LYS A 17 -17.84 1.83 -28.95
N PRO A 18 -17.43 0.64 -28.48
CA PRO A 18 -16.10 0.42 -27.93
C PRO A 18 -15.02 0.62 -28.99
N LEU A 19 -13.86 1.11 -28.56
CA LEU A 19 -12.65 1.22 -29.39
C LEU A 19 -12.21 -0.18 -29.84
N PRO A 20 -11.61 -0.30 -31.05
CA PRO A 20 -11.19 -1.60 -31.57
C PRO A 20 -10.13 -2.24 -30.66
N PRO A 21 -10.19 -3.57 -30.43
CA PRO A 21 -9.14 -4.26 -29.70
C PRO A 21 -7.87 -4.33 -30.56
N GLU A 22 -6.73 -3.90 -30.02
CA GLU A 22 -5.42 -4.26 -30.58
C GLU A 22 -5.10 -5.71 -30.18
N ASN A 23 -4.90 -6.58 -31.17
CA ASN A 23 -4.37 -7.92 -30.96
C ASN A 23 -2.86 -7.82 -30.66
N SER A 24 -2.46 -7.64 -29.40
CA SER A 24 -1.08 -7.90 -28.97
C SER A 24 -1.04 -9.18 -28.12
N THR A 25 -0.46 -10.23 -28.69
CA THR A 25 -0.23 -11.53 -28.04
C THR A 25 0.94 -11.52 -27.05
N ASP A 26 1.60 -10.37 -26.88
CA ASP A 26 2.64 -10.17 -25.88
C ASP A 26 2.01 -9.40 -24.73
N GLY A 27 2.10 -9.93 -23.50
CA GLY A 27 1.54 -9.33 -22.28
C GLY A 27 2.22 -8.04 -21.83
N CYS A 28 2.63 -7.20 -22.78
CA CYS A 28 3.29 -5.92 -22.61
C CYS A 28 2.26 -4.80 -22.80
N HIS A 29 2.21 -3.81 -21.91
CA HIS A 29 1.22 -2.74 -22.01
C HIS A 29 1.49 -1.91 -23.28
N PRO A 30 0.48 -1.44 -24.03
CA PRO A 30 0.71 -0.69 -25.26
C PRO A 30 1.56 0.58 -25.05
N ALA A 31 1.61 1.13 -23.84
CA ALA A 31 2.49 2.23 -23.44
C ALA A 31 3.98 1.85 -23.34
N ASP A 32 4.30 0.58 -23.15
CA ASP A 32 5.68 0.08 -23.00
C ASP A 32 6.40 0.00 -24.36
N SER A 33 5.62 -0.15 -25.44
CA SER A 33 6.13 -0.08 -26.82
C SER A 33 6.66 1.31 -27.21
N LEU A 34 6.38 2.35 -26.41
CA LEU A 34 6.77 3.74 -26.64
C LEU A 34 8.12 4.13 -26.02
N GLY A 35 8.90 3.17 -25.51
CA GLY A 35 10.28 3.39 -25.04
C GLY A 35 10.39 4.29 -23.80
N ASP A 36 11.45 5.08 -23.70
CA ASP A 36 11.79 5.93 -22.53
C ASP A 36 11.09 7.31 -22.51
N LEU A 37 10.00 7.49 -23.25
CA LEU A 37 9.23 8.74 -23.23
C LEU A 37 8.67 9.05 -21.84
N HIS A 38 8.49 10.35 -21.56
CA HIS A 38 7.84 10.77 -20.32
C HIS A 38 6.40 10.22 -20.29
N PRO A 39 5.87 9.76 -19.13
CA PRO A 39 4.53 9.15 -19.07
C PRO A 39 3.42 10.02 -19.69
N GLY A 40 3.48 11.35 -19.49
CA GLY A 40 2.53 12.27 -20.11
C GLY A 40 2.60 12.27 -21.65
N GLU A 41 3.80 12.18 -22.23
CA GLU A 41 3.99 12.11 -23.68
C GLU A 41 3.51 10.76 -24.24
N LYS A 42 3.73 9.68 -23.49
CA LYS A 42 3.18 8.35 -23.83
C LYS A 42 1.66 8.36 -23.90
N LEU A 43 0.99 8.98 -22.93
CA LEU A 43 -0.47 9.10 -22.91
C LEU A 43 -0.99 9.93 -24.09
N LEU A 44 -0.36 11.06 -24.39
CA LEU A 44 -0.72 11.91 -25.53
C LEU A 44 -0.52 11.18 -26.86
N ALA A 45 0.57 10.43 -27.02
CA ALA A 45 0.84 9.64 -28.21
C ALA A 45 -0.19 8.52 -28.40
N LEU A 46 -0.56 7.82 -27.31
CA LEU A 46 -1.58 6.78 -27.34
C LEU A 46 -2.97 7.36 -27.67
N ALA A 47 -3.35 8.47 -27.06
CA ALA A 47 -4.61 9.15 -27.33
C ALA A 47 -4.70 9.61 -28.80
N SER A 48 -3.61 10.21 -29.32
CA SER A 48 -3.49 10.59 -30.73
C SER A 48 -3.62 9.39 -31.67
N ARG A 49 -3.03 8.23 -31.32
CA ARG A 49 -3.13 6.98 -32.11
C ARG A 49 -4.56 6.43 -32.16
N LEU A 50 -5.32 6.61 -31.08
CA LEU A 50 -6.71 6.17 -30.97
C LEU A 50 -7.71 7.22 -31.51
N GLY A 51 -7.25 8.40 -31.88
CA GLY A 51 -8.10 9.50 -32.37
C GLY A 51 -9.04 10.06 -31.30
N VAL A 52 -8.65 10.01 -30.03
CA VAL A 52 -9.40 10.53 -28.89
C VAL A 52 -8.55 11.52 -28.08
N GLU A 53 -9.19 12.42 -27.35
CA GLU A 53 -8.51 13.29 -26.39
C GLU A 53 -8.19 12.52 -25.10
N VAL A 54 -7.10 12.89 -24.41
CA VAL A 54 -6.67 12.24 -23.15
C VAL A 54 -7.73 12.39 -22.04
N GLU A 55 -8.50 13.48 -22.09
CA GLU A 55 -9.55 13.81 -21.11
C GLU A 55 -10.87 13.06 -21.37
N ASP A 56 -11.00 12.34 -22.49
CA ASP A 56 -12.22 11.60 -22.83
C ASP A 56 -12.35 10.33 -21.97
N LEU A 57 -13.56 10.08 -21.45
CA LEU A 57 -13.92 8.87 -20.73
C LEU A 57 -13.57 7.60 -21.50
N LYS A 58 -13.67 7.62 -22.84
CA LYS A 58 -13.32 6.46 -23.68
C LYS A 58 -11.84 6.10 -23.58
N PHE A 59 -10.98 7.11 -23.43
CA PHE A 59 -9.55 6.90 -23.27
C PHE A 59 -9.26 6.23 -21.92
N ALA A 60 -9.86 6.73 -20.84
CA ALA A 60 -9.75 6.10 -19.52
C ALA A 60 -10.23 4.63 -19.53
N GLN A 61 -11.39 4.36 -20.13
CA GLN A 61 -11.92 2.99 -20.27
C GLN A 61 -11.03 2.07 -21.11
N TYR A 62 -10.35 2.61 -22.12
CA TYR A 62 -9.37 1.87 -22.89
C TYR A 62 -8.15 1.52 -22.03
N MET A 63 -7.61 2.49 -21.28
CA MET A 63 -6.48 2.27 -20.38
C MET A 63 -6.80 1.21 -19.31
N ASP A 64 -7.99 1.25 -18.71
CA ASP A 64 -8.45 0.22 -17.77
C ASP A 64 -8.53 -1.18 -18.41
N GLN A 65 -8.87 -1.27 -19.70
CA GLN A 65 -8.93 -2.56 -20.41
C GLN A 65 -7.56 -3.13 -20.73
N GLN A 66 -6.56 -2.26 -20.90
CA GLN A 66 -5.18 -2.66 -21.21
C GLN A 66 -4.34 -2.89 -19.95
N ASP A 67 -4.85 -2.56 -18.77
CA ASP A 67 -4.14 -2.77 -17.50
C ASP A 67 -4.02 -4.28 -17.17
N PRO A 68 -2.80 -4.85 -17.18
CA PRO A 68 -2.59 -6.27 -16.89
C PRO A 68 -2.99 -6.65 -15.45
N ILE A 69 -2.97 -5.70 -14.52
CA ILE A 69 -3.28 -5.94 -13.11
C ILE A 69 -4.71 -5.56 -12.71
N ARG A 70 -5.56 -5.20 -13.68
CA ARG A 70 -6.98 -4.85 -13.45
C ARG A 70 -7.72 -5.86 -12.57
N HIS A 71 -7.46 -7.15 -12.77
CA HIS A 71 -8.11 -8.25 -12.05
C HIS A 71 -7.86 -8.20 -10.54
N LEU A 72 -6.77 -7.59 -10.08
CA LEU A 72 -6.47 -7.44 -8.65
C LEU A 72 -7.47 -6.53 -7.93
N ARG A 73 -8.17 -5.64 -8.65
CA ARG A 73 -9.22 -4.80 -8.07
C ARG A 73 -10.31 -5.65 -7.40
N ASP A 74 -10.63 -6.80 -7.98
CA ASP A 74 -11.68 -7.67 -7.48
C ASP A 74 -11.31 -8.36 -6.15
N GLU A 75 -10.03 -8.37 -5.78
CA GLU A 75 -9.53 -8.94 -4.52
C GLU A 75 -9.70 -8.02 -3.30
N PHE A 76 -10.24 -6.81 -3.48
CA PHE A 76 -10.43 -5.84 -2.39
C PHE A 76 -11.89 -5.45 -2.17
N PHE A 77 -12.22 -5.12 -0.92
CA PHE A 77 -13.49 -4.50 -0.59
C PHE A 77 -13.42 -2.99 -0.77
N TYR A 78 -14.16 -2.47 -1.75
CA TYR A 78 -14.37 -1.03 -1.93
C TYR A 78 -15.62 -0.60 -1.13
N PRO A 79 -15.52 0.45 -0.29
CA PRO A 79 -16.69 1.03 0.37
C PRO A 79 -17.69 1.55 -0.65
N LYS A 80 -18.98 1.32 -0.42
CA LYS A 80 -20.05 1.92 -1.22
C LYS A 80 -20.30 3.35 -0.79
N MET A 81 -20.69 4.21 -1.72
CA MET A 81 -20.94 5.63 -1.44
C MET A 81 -21.98 5.83 -0.32
N LYS A 82 -23.00 4.96 -0.23
CA LYS A 82 -24.02 4.94 0.85
C LYS A 82 -23.50 4.61 2.25
N ASP A 83 -22.37 3.90 2.36
CA ASP A 83 -21.83 3.45 3.65
C ASP A 83 -20.87 4.49 4.26
N LEU A 84 -20.53 5.53 3.49
CA LEU A 84 -19.61 6.59 3.91
C LEU A 84 -20.34 7.70 4.69
N VAL A 85 -19.77 8.08 5.83
CA VAL A 85 -20.40 9.02 6.80
C VAL A 85 -20.62 10.42 6.24
N THR A 86 -19.79 10.87 5.31
CA THR A 86 -19.77 12.27 4.83
C THR A 86 -20.37 12.45 3.43
N THR A 87 -21.00 11.42 2.87
CA THR A 87 -21.50 11.44 1.49
C THR A 87 -22.90 12.02 1.39
N ASP A 88 -23.09 13.01 0.52
CA ASP A 88 -24.40 13.50 0.13
C ASP A 88 -24.98 12.65 -1.01
N LEU A 89 -25.95 11.79 -0.70
CA LEU A 89 -26.59 10.87 -1.67
C LEU A 89 -27.51 11.58 -2.67
N SER A 90 -27.71 12.90 -2.56
CA SER A 90 -28.47 13.64 -3.58
C SER A 90 -27.65 13.92 -4.84
N ILE A 91 -26.32 13.84 -4.75
CA ILE A 91 -25.39 14.16 -5.85
C ILE A 91 -24.64 12.96 -6.40
N VAL A 92 -24.73 11.78 -5.77
CA VAL A 92 -24.04 10.55 -6.18
C VAL A 92 -24.95 9.33 -6.05
N ASP A 93 -24.68 8.30 -6.84
CA ASP A 93 -25.33 7.00 -6.69
C ASP A 93 -24.74 6.26 -5.46
N GLY A 94 -25.61 5.83 -4.54
CA GLY A 94 -25.22 5.16 -3.31
C GLY A 94 -24.63 3.75 -3.51
N GLU A 95 -24.93 3.07 -4.63
CA GLU A 95 -24.43 1.71 -4.91
C GLU A 95 -23.06 1.71 -5.63
N GLU A 96 -22.59 2.88 -6.07
CA GLU A 96 -21.28 3.02 -6.67
C GLU A 96 -20.16 2.83 -5.64
N ASP A 97 -19.01 2.34 -6.11
CA ASP A 97 -17.79 2.26 -5.30
C ASP A 97 -17.24 3.66 -5.07
N CYS A 98 -16.71 3.89 -3.87
CA CYS A 98 -15.93 5.08 -3.58
C CYS A 98 -14.64 5.14 -4.40
N VAL A 99 -14.31 6.33 -4.91
CA VAL A 99 -12.97 6.65 -5.44
C VAL A 99 -12.00 6.82 -4.27
N TYR A 100 -11.32 5.73 -3.91
CA TYR A 100 -10.50 5.67 -2.70
C TYR A 100 -9.03 6.05 -2.95
N PHE A 101 -8.70 7.34 -2.80
CA PHE A 101 -7.33 7.87 -2.93
C PHE A 101 -6.57 8.03 -1.60
N CYS A 102 -6.94 7.24 -0.58
CA CYS A 102 -6.28 7.27 0.74
C CYS A 102 -5.51 5.98 1.07
N GLY A 103 -5.24 5.13 0.06
CA GLY A 103 -4.58 3.83 0.22
C GLY A 103 -3.16 3.90 0.82
N ASN A 104 -2.48 5.04 0.68
CA ASN A 104 -1.17 5.30 1.28
C ASN A 104 -1.21 5.47 2.81
N SER A 105 -2.37 5.85 3.36
CA SER A 105 -2.56 5.98 4.81
C SER A 105 -3.15 4.71 5.39
N LEU A 106 -4.17 4.15 4.74
CA LEU A 106 -4.82 2.90 5.14
C LEU A 106 -5.23 2.14 3.88
N GLY A 107 -4.65 0.98 3.67
CA GLY A 107 -5.01 0.13 2.54
C GLY A 107 -6.45 -0.39 2.65
N LEU A 108 -7.07 -0.65 1.50
CA LEU A 108 -8.36 -1.36 1.46
C LEU A 108 -8.19 -2.78 2.01
N CYS A 109 -9.26 -3.31 2.62
CA CYS A 109 -9.27 -4.65 3.15
C CYS A 109 -9.29 -5.70 2.01
N PRO A 110 -8.29 -6.60 1.93
CA PRO A 110 -8.34 -7.74 1.02
C PRO A 110 -9.50 -8.68 1.37
N ARG A 111 -10.15 -9.27 0.35
CA ARG A 111 -11.28 -10.19 0.55
C ARG A 111 -10.92 -11.44 1.32
N GLY A 112 -9.70 -11.94 1.11
CA GLY A 112 -9.16 -13.11 1.82
C GLY A 112 -8.98 -12.91 3.33
N THR A 113 -8.87 -11.67 3.82
CA THR A 113 -8.57 -11.37 5.22
C THR A 113 -9.59 -11.97 6.18
N LYS A 114 -10.89 -11.85 5.87
CA LYS A 114 -11.95 -12.39 6.73
C LYS A 114 -11.80 -13.90 6.90
N LYS A 115 -11.58 -14.63 5.81
CA LYS A 115 -11.44 -16.09 5.84
C LYS A 115 -10.25 -16.53 6.70
N ILE A 116 -9.10 -15.87 6.54
CA ILE A 116 -7.89 -16.18 7.31
C ILE A 116 -8.13 -15.92 8.80
N MET A 117 -8.71 -14.76 9.14
CA MET A 117 -8.98 -14.38 10.53
C MET A 117 -9.99 -15.30 11.20
N ASP A 118 -11.10 -15.59 10.54
CA ASP A 118 -12.12 -16.51 11.04
C ASP A 118 -11.49 -17.90 11.31
N GLY A 119 -10.60 -18.37 10.43
CA GLY A 119 -9.84 -19.60 10.64
C GLY A 119 -8.91 -19.57 11.87
N GLN A 120 -8.26 -18.44 12.15
CA GLN A 120 -7.42 -18.31 13.36
C GLN A 120 -8.25 -18.25 14.65
N ILE A 121 -9.41 -17.59 14.62
CA ILE A 121 -10.35 -17.52 15.75
C ILE A 121 -10.91 -18.93 16.04
N ASP A 122 -11.30 -19.67 15.00
CA ASP A 122 -11.76 -21.06 15.13
C ASP A 122 -10.67 -21.97 15.69
N LYS A 123 -9.42 -21.80 15.22
CA LYS A 123 -8.27 -22.55 15.75
C LYS A 123 -8.08 -22.27 17.23
N TRP A 124 -8.19 -21.00 17.64
CA TRP A 124 -8.08 -20.62 19.04
C TRP A 124 -9.18 -21.25 19.89
N ALA A 125 -10.44 -21.20 19.44
CA ALA A 125 -11.57 -21.80 20.14
C ALA A 125 -11.42 -23.32 20.32
N LYS A 126 -10.82 -24.02 19.35
CA LYS A 126 -10.66 -25.48 19.37
C LYS A 126 -9.42 -25.97 20.13
N LEU A 127 -8.27 -25.32 19.92
CA LEU A 127 -6.97 -25.80 20.38
C LEU A 127 -6.43 -25.04 21.59
N GLY A 128 -6.97 -23.85 21.89
CA GLY A 128 -6.43 -22.98 22.93
C GLY A 128 -4.93 -22.76 22.74
N ALA A 129 -4.16 -22.94 23.81
CA ALA A 129 -2.70 -22.81 23.79
C ALA A 129 -2.00 -23.81 22.84
N GLN A 130 -2.61 -24.96 22.53
CA GLN A 130 -1.99 -25.90 21.58
C GLN A 130 -1.89 -25.32 20.16
N GLY A 131 -2.64 -24.25 19.85
CA GLY A 131 -2.54 -23.52 18.59
C GLY A 131 -1.20 -22.81 18.36
N HIS A 132 -0.34 -22.69 19.39
CA HIS A 132 1.01 -22.14 19.25
C HIS A 132 1.86 -22.96 18.27
N LEU A 133 1.79 -24.29 18.35
CA LEU A 133 2.63 -25.22 17.59
C LEU A 133 1.86 -26.08 16.59
N ASN A 134 0.52 -26.02 16.60
CA ASN A 134 -0.33 -26.87 15.77
C ASN A 134 -1.27 -26.05 14.86
N GLY A 135 -1.68 -26.69 13.75
CA GLY A 135 -2.57 -26.12 12.73
C GLY A 135 -1.83 -25.71 11.46
N GLU A 136 -2.57 -25.21 10.47
CA GLU A 136 -2.03 -24.78 9.17
C GLU A 136 -1.05 -23.60 9.30
N LEU A 137 -1.32 -22.68 10.23
CA LEU A 137 -0.45 -21.55 10.55
C LEU A 137 -0.13 -21.56 12.06
N PRO A 138 0.91 -22.26 12.52
CA PRO A 138 1.35 -22.24 13.92
C PRO A 138 1.72 -20.83 14.37
N TRP A 139 1.21 -20.35 15.51
CA TRP A 139 1.45 -18.96 15.93
C TRP A 139 2.90 -18.66 16.32
N ALA A 140 3.69 -19.68 16.67
CA ALA A 140 5.09 -19.49 17.01
C ALA A 140 5.98 -19.15 15.80
N HIS A 141 5.52 -19.41 14.58
CA HIS A 141 6.27 -19.26 13.32
C HIS A 141 5.47 -18.50 12.26
N CYS A 142 4.42 -17.77 12.65
CA CYS A 142 3.50 -17.18 11.69
C CYS A 142 4.12 -16.02 10.91
N ASP A 143 5.10 -15.35 11.49
CA ASP A 143 5.93 -14.30 10.87
C ASP A 143 6.86 -14.85 9.80
N GLU A 144 7.42 -16.05 10.00
CA GLU A 144 8.30 -16.73 9.03
C GLU A 144 7.56 -17.07 7.72
N CYS A 145 6.23 -17.27 7.78
CA CYS A 145 5.43 -17.67 6.62
C CYS A 145 5.34 -16.61 5.51
N VAL A 146 5.67 -15.34 5.80
CA VAL A 146 5.63 -14.24 4.83
C VAL A 146 7.02 -13.71 4.47
N ASP A 147 8.08 -14.26 5.06
CA ASP A 147 9.44 -13.72 4.93
C ASP A 147 9.91 -13.71 3.47
N GLY A 148 9.73 -14.82 2.75
CA GLY A 148 10.16 -14.93 1.35
C GLY A 148 9.45 -13.97 0.39
N ASP A 149 8.17 -13.68 0.62
CA ASP A 149 7.43 -12.72 -0.22
C ASP A 149 7.76 -11.27 0.13
N MET A 150 7.94 -10.99 1.42
CA MET A 150 8.40 -9.68 1.88
C MET A 150 9.83 -9.38 1.41
N ALA A 151 10.73 -10.37 1.42
CA ALA A 151 12.09 -10.24 0.94
C ALA A 151 12.12 -9.85 -0.55
N LYS A 152 11.30 -10.47 -1.41
CA LYS A 152 11.14 -10.07 -2.82
C LYS A 152 10.63 -8.64 -2.96
N LEU A 153 9.66 -8.25 -2.14
CA LEU A 153 9.03 -6.93 -2.19
C LEU A 153 10.03 -5.81 -1.87
N VAL A 154 10.89 -6.02 -0.86
CA VAL A 154 11.87 -5.00 -0.43
C VAL A 154 13.25 -5.17 -1.07
N GLY A 155 13.48 -6.25 -1.83
CA GLY A 155 14.77 -6.56 -2.46
C GLY A 155 15.84 -7.08 -1.49
N ALA A 156 15.44 -7.78 -0.42
CA ALA A 156 16.33 -8.41 0.56
C ALA A 156 16.50 -9.92 0.31
N ARG A 157 17.44 -10.56 1.02
CA ARG A 157 17.55 -12.04 1.06
C ARG A 157 16.67 -12.63 2.16
N GLU A 158 16.34 -13.91 2.02
CA GLU A 158 15.69 -14.68 3.10
C GLU A 158 16.56 -14.66 4.36
N GLY A 159 15.95 -14.38 5.51
CA GLY A 159 16.65 -14.22 6.79
C GLY A 159 17.31 -12.86 7.02
N GLU A 160 17.28 -11.93 6.06
CA GLU A 160 17.66 -10.51 6.28
C GLU A 160 16.48 -9.65 6.76
N LEU A 161 15.28 -10.23 6.87
CA LEU A 161 14.04 -9.55 7.23
C LEU A 161 13.36 -10.19 8.44
N ALA A 162 12.60 -9.38 9.17
CA ALA A 162 11.75 -9.81 10.27
C ALA A 162 10.45 -9.01 10.25
N VAL A 163 9.31 -9.70 10.12
CA VAL A 163 7.98 -9.08 10.17
C VAL A 163 7.51 -9.03 11.61
N MET A 164 7.66 -7.87 12.25
CA MET A 164 7.33 -7.70 13.67
C MET A 164 6.79 -6.30 13.98
N ASN A 165 6.03 -6.20 15.08
CA ASN A 165 5.55 -4.94 15.68
C ASN A 165 4.92 -3.96 14.66
N GLY A 166 5.31 -2.69 14.74
CA GLY A 166 4.99 -1.64 13.78
C GLY A 166 6.20 -0.73 13.56
N LEU A 167 6.12 0.16 12.57
CA LEU A 167 7.23 0.98 12.08
C LEU A 167 8.02 1.67 13.20
N THR A 168 7.35 2.44 14.06
CA THR A 168 8.02 3.23 15.10
C THR A 168 8.72 2.35 16.12
N VAL A 169 8.12 1.23 16.54
CA VAL A 169 8.77 0.29 17.48
C VAL A 169 10.03 -0.30 16.84
N ASN A 170 9.95 -0.75 15.59
CA ASN A 170 11.10 -1.32 14.88
C ASN A 170 12.22 -0.30 14.67
N LEU A 171 11.87 0.96 14.39
CA LEU A 171 12.86 2.03 14.28
C LEU A 171 13.60 2.25 15.59
N HIS A 172 12.89 2.29 16.73
CA HIS A 172 13.52 2.43 18.04
C HIS A 172 14.43 1.23 18.36
N LEU A 173 14.00 0.00 18.07
CA LEU A 173 14.82 -1.19 18.25
C LEU A 173 16.12 -1.10 17.43
N GLN A 174 16.02 -0.70 16.16
CA GLN A 174 17.20 -0.53 15.31
C GLN A 174 18.14 0.55 15.87
N LEU A 175 17.62 1.71 16.30
CA LEU A 175 18.44 2.78 16.86
C LEU A 175 19.15 2.36 18.16
N VAL A 176 18.48 1.61 19.04
CA VAL A 176 19.08 1.09 20.28
C VAL A 176 20.17 0.07 19.97
N CYS A 177 19.91 -0.88 19.06
CA CYS A 177 20.90 -1.88 18.64
C CYS A 177 22.14 -1.24 18.02
N VAL A 178 21.94 -0.32 17.08
CA VAL A 178 23.02 0.39 16.39
C VAL A 178 23.82 1.26 17.36
N ARG A 179 23.17 2.01 18.27
CA ARG A 179 23.87 2.82 19.28
C ARG A 179 24.70 1.97 20.24
N SER A 180 24.18 0.82 20.65
CA SER A 180 24.87 -0.09 21.57
C SER A 180 26.10 -0.72 20.90
N PHE A 181 26.00 -1.01 19.60
CA PHE A 181 27.13 -1.46 18.77
C PHE A 181 28.24 -0.40 18.71
N PHE A 182 27.89 0.88 18.48
CA PHE A 182 28.86 1.98 18.46
C PHE A 182 29.47 2.30 19.83
N SER A 183 28.71 2.10 20.91
CA SER A 183 29.21 2.28 22.28
C SER A 183 30.19 1.18 22.71
N SER A 184 30.22 0.06 21.98
CA SER A 184 31.11 -1.09 22.24
C SER A 184 32.47 -1.01 21.51
N GLY A 185 32.81 0.13 20.90
CA GLY A 185 34.21 0.46 20.54
C GLY A 185 34.58 0.50 19.05
N ILE A 186 33.64 0.52 18.11
CA ILE A 186 33.95 0.80 16.68
C ILE A 186 33.48 2.22 16.36
N ALA A 187 34.37 3.21 16.45
CA ALA A 187 34.05 4.60 16.14
C ALA A 187 33.88 4.81 14.63
N VAL A 188 32.65 5.06 14.19
CA VAL A 188 32.36 5.69 12.89
C VAL A 188 31.35 6.81 13.12
N GLY A 189 31.82 8.05 13.03
CA GLY A 189 31.02 9.28 12.85
C GLY A 189 29.87 9.55 13.82
N ASP A 190 30.07 10.50 14.75
CA ASP A 190 29.09 10.92 15.78
C ASP A 190 27.78 11.56 15.28
N LYS A 191 27.50 11.57 13.97
CA LYS A 191 26.36 12.30 13.38
C LYS A 191 25.50 11.38 12.52
N ILE A 192 24.38 10.94 13.07
CA ILE A 192 23.24 10.49 12.27
C ILE A 192 22.56 11.76 11.75
N ALA A 193 22.63 12.02 10.44
CA ALA A 193 21.98 13.17 9.84
C ALA A 193 20.51 12.82 9.53
N PRO A 194 19.51 13.41 10.22
CA PRO A 194 18.13 13.23 9.81
C PRO A 194 17.83 14.05 8.54
N TYR A 195 17.24 13.42 7.53
CA TYR A 195 16.57 14.11 6.42
C TYR A 195 15.31 14.84 6.92
N SER A 196 14.94 15.97 6.30
CA SER A 196 13.87 16.86 6.76
C SER A 196 12.43 16.30 6.65
N THR A 197 12.24 15.08 6.15
CA THR A 197 10.93 14.50 5.80
C THR A 197 10.45 13.37 6.73
N TYR A 198 11.09 13.16 7.88
CA TYR A 198 10.59 12.21 8.87
C TYR A 198 9.16 12.56 9.31
N VAL A 199 8.30 11.55 9.40
CA VAL A 199 6.91 11.68 9.85
C VAL A 199 6.92 12.04 11.34
N HIS A 200 5.94 12.80 11.82
CA HIS A 200 6.01 13.46 13.15
C HIS A 200 6.29 12.52 14.33
N THR A 201 5.90 11.23 14.23
CA THR A 201 6.21 10.16 15.20
C THR A 201 7.71 9.88 15.36
N GLU A 202 8.51 10.17 14.34
CA GLU A 202 9.96 9.91 14.31
C GLU A 202 10.74 11.08 14.93
N MET A 203 10.18 12.31 14.94
CA MET A 203 10.78 13.49 15.58
C MET A 203 10.74 13.45 17.11
N TYR A 204 9.72 12.83 17.72
CA TYR A 204 9.54 12.82 19.18
C TYR A 204 10.69 12.12 19.92
N ALA A 205 11.30 11.11 19.29
CA ALA A 205 12.47 10.40 19.81
C ALA A 205 13.69 11.32 19.96
N HIS A 206 13.82 12.35 19.11
CA HIS A 206 14.95 13.28 19.16
C HIS A 206 14.83 14.28 20.31
N THR A 207 13.61 14.79 20.59
CA THR A 207 13.40 15.85 21.59
C THR A 207 13.55 15.33 23.03
N HIS A 208 13.11 14.10 23.32
CA HIS A 208 13.27 13.50 24.65
C HIS A 208 14.71 13.07 24.96
N SER A 209 15.50 12.71 23.95
CA SER A 209 16.93 12.42 24.14
C SER A 209 17.74 13.66 24.54
N GLN A 210 17.30 14.87 24.20
CA GLN A 210 17.97 16.11 24.59
C GLN A 210 17.61 16.53 26.02
N HIS A 211 16.36 16.33 26.45
CA HIS A 211 15.94 16.58 27.84
C HIS A 211 16.55 15.61 28.85
N PHE A 212 16.70 14.33 28.50
CA PHE A 212 17.34 13.37 29.41
C PHE A 212 18.83 13.67 29.67
N ARG A 213 19.51 14.42 28.79
CA ARG A 213 20.90 14.87 29.02
C ARG A 213 21.02 16.09 29.93
N SER A 214 19.96 16.89 30.09
CA SER A 214 19.98 18.04 31.00
C SER A 214 19.65 17.66 32.44
N GLU A 215 18.86 16.61 32.67
CA GLU A 215 18.45 16.20 34.03
C GLU A 215 19.45 15.25 34.75
N VAL A 216 20.43 14.70 34.05
CA VAL A 216 21.47 13.81 34.64
C VAL A 216 22.78 14.56 34.93
N ARG A 217 22.74 15.91 34.94
CA ARG A 217 23.91 16.78 35.20
C ARG A 217 23.72 17.76 36.37
N GLU A 218 22.75 17.52 37.24
CA GLU A 218 22.71 18.07 38.61
C GLU A 218 22.80 16.93 39.63
#